data_AF-A0A9P0ZVA2-F1
#
_entry.id   AF-A0A9P0ZVA2-F1
#
_cell.length_a   1.000
_cell.length_b   1.000
_cell.length_c   1.000
_cell.angle_alpha   90.00
_cell.angle_beta   90.00
_cell.angle_gamma   90.00
#
_symmetry.space_group_name_H-M   'P 1'
#
loop_
_entity.id
_entity.type
_entity.pdbx_description
1 polymer ?
#
loop_
_entity_poly.entity_id
_entity_poly.type
_entity_poly.pdbx_seq_one_letter_code
_entity_poly.pdbx_strand_id
1 'polypeptide(L)'
;MLGKGQGATMGTYGLLLLAFDMDHRADEAVMLWNMILHTHTRSISKWLFSRIISLYDHHNMPDKIIEVFADMEELSVTPDEDTVKRIARAFQTLGLPGKQEMVLKRYRKEWKYIHFKGERVRVKQDP
;
A
#
# COMPACT_ATOMS: atom_id res chain seq x y z
N MET A 1 -24.87 10.94 1.09
CA MET A 1 -24.37 9.60 1.47
C MET A 1 -23.12 9.84 2.31
N LEU A 2 -22.98 9.50 3.59
CA LEU A 2 -23.53 8.42 4.43
C LEU A 2 -24.33 9.01 5.62
N GLY A 3 -25.49 8.44 5.92
CA GLY A 3 -26.30 8.82 7.09
C GLY A 3 -25.81 8.15 8.38
N LYS A 4 -25.99 8.83 9.51
CA LYS A 4 -25.62 8.36 10.85
C LYS A 4 -26.20 6.95 11.09
N GLY A 5 -25.34 5.94 11.18
CA GLY A 5 -25.72 4.60 11.66
C GLY A 5 -25.29 3.41 10.79
N GLN A 6 -24.81 3.62 9.56
CA GLN A 6 -24.16 2.55 8.80
C GLN A 6 -22.64 2.72 8.92
N GLY A 7 -22.01 1.96 9.82
CA GLY A 7 -20.55 1.89 9.84
C GLY A 7 -20.07 1.46 8.46
N ALA A 8 -19.36 2.34 7.75
CA ALA A 8 -18.73 1.96 6.50
C ALA A 8 -17.74 0.83 6.80
N THR A 9 -17.90 -0.29 6.10
CA THR A 9 -16.98 -1.42 6.25
C THR A 9 -15.64 -1.10 5.60
N MET A 10 -14.58 -1.82 5.96
CA MET A 10 -13.27 -1.68 5.31
C MET A 10 -13.35 -1.84 3.78
N GLY A 11 -14.27 -2.66 3.27
CA GLY A 11 -14.54 -2.80 1.83
C GLY A 11 -15.13 -1.53 1.21
N THR A 12 -16.05 -0.86 1.91
CA THR A 12 -16.62 0.43 1.47
C THR A 12 -15.54 1.51 1.35
N TYR A 13 -14.66 1.61 2.35
CA TYR A 13 -13.54 2.56 2.30
C TYR A 13 -12.61 2.29 1.11
N GLY A 14 -12.24 1.04 0.86
CA GLY A 14 -11.37 0.73 -0.26
C GLY A 14 -12.01 0.94 -1.64
N LEU A 15 -13.34 0.81 -1.75
CA LEU A 15 -14.06 1.18 -2.97
C LEU A 15 -14.08 2.70 -3.18
N LEU A 16 -14.27 3.49 -2.12
CA LEU A 16 -14.20 4.96 -2.19
C LEU A 16 -12.80 5.44 -2.59
N LEU A 17 -11.75 4.85 -2.00
CA LEU A 17 -10.37 5.15 -2.38
C LEU A 17 -10.12 4.81 -3.86
N LEU A 18 -10.60 3.66 -4.35
CA LEU A 18 -10.51 3.33 -5.77
C LEU A 18 -11.25 4.35 -6.65
N ALA A 19 -12.45 4.78 -6.26
CA ALA A 19 -13.19 5.78 -7.02
C ALA A 19 -12.43 7.12 -7.08
N PHE A 20 -11.86 7.57 -5.96
CA PHE A 20 -11.02 8.77 -5.95
C PHE A 20 -9.75 8.62 -6.79
N ASP A 21 -9.11 7.44 -6.78
CA ASP A 21 -7.96 7.16 -7.63
C ASP A 21 -8.31 7.31 -9.12
N MET A 22 -9.42 6.69 -9.53
CA MET A 22 -9.90 6.72 -10.92
C MET A 22 -10.36 8.11 -11.38
N ASP A 23 -10.92 8.92 -10.48
CA ASP A 23 -11.38 10.28 -10.77
C ASP A 23 -10.28 11.34 -10.64
N HIS A 24 -9.03 10.95 -10.38
CA HIS A 24 -7.90 11.86 -10.11
C HIS A 24 -8.13 12.83 -8.93
N ARG A 25 -8.79 12.34 -7.89
CA ARG A 25 -9.22 13.09 -6.70
C ARG A 25 -8.35 12.76 -5.49
N ALA A 26 -7.05 13.00 -5.61
CA ALA A 26 -6.05 12.63 -4.61
C ALA A 26 -6.27 13.33 -3.26
N ASP A 27 -6.67 14.60 -3.27
CA ASP A 27 -6.91 15.37 -2.03
C ASP A 27 -8.05 14.77 -1.20
N GLU A 28 -9.16 14.37 -1.83
CA GLU A 28 -10.24 13.68 -1.12
C GLU A 28 -9.83 12.29 -0.62
N ALA A 29 -8.99 11.58 -1.37
CA ALA A 29 -8.42 10.32 -0.91
C ALA A 29 -7.55 10.51 0.34
N VAL A 30 -6.70 11.55 0.38
CA VAL A 30 -5.88 11.90 1.56
C VAL A 30 -6.77 12.21 2.76
N MET A 31 -7.82 13.03 2.58
CA MET A 31 -8.76 13.34 3.65
C MET A 31 -9.47 12.10 4.18
N LEU A 32 -9.94 11.22 3.28
CA LEU A 32 -10.58 9.97 3.65
C LEU A 32 -9.61 9.03 4.39
N TRP A 33 -8.37 8.89 3.89
CA TRP A 33 -7.34 8.06 4.51
C TRP A 33 -7.03 8.53 5.93
N ASN A 34 -6.81 9.83 6.13
CA ASN A 34 -6.59 10.39 7.46
C ASN A 34 -7.76 10.09 8.39
N MET A 35 -9.01 10.25 7.93
CA MET A 35 -10.19 9.92 8.74
C MET A 35 -10.24 8.43 9.11
N ILE A 36 -9.92 7.52 8.18
CA ILE A 36 -9.85 6.07 8.45
C ILE A 36 -8.78 5.78 9.50
N LEU A 37 -7.58 6.33 9.33
CA LEU A 37 -6.44 6.09 10.23
C LEU A 37 -6.78 6.48 11.66
N HIS A 38 -7.36 7.67 11.86
CA HIS A 38 -7.72 8.17 13.20
C HIS A 38 -8.90 7.40 13.83
N THR A 39 -9.86 6.95 13.01
CA THR A 39 -11.07 6.28 13.52
C THR A 39 -10.86 4.78 13.76
N HIS A 40 -9.97 4.13 12.99
CA HIS A 40 -9.82 2.67 12.95
C HIS A 40 -8.38 2.20 13.15
N THR A 41 -7.60 2.87 14.01
CA THR A 41 -6.15 2.69 14.19
C THR A 41 -5.66 1.23 14.28
N ARG A 42 -6.43 0.30 14.85
CA ARG A 42 -6.00 -1.11 15.06
C ARG A 42 -6.65 -2.15 14.14
N SER A 43 -7.49 -1.75 13.19
CA SER A 43 -8.26 -2.70 12.37
C SER A 43 -8.13 -2.48 10.86
N ILE A 44 -7.16 -1.68 10.43
CA ILE A 44 -6.90 -1.46 9.01
C ILE A 44 -6.28 -2.70 8.39
N SER A 45 -6.91 -3.22 7.34
CA SER A 45 -6.41 -4.40 6.64
C SER A 45 -5.19 -4.06 5.77
N LYS A 46 -4.29 -5.03 5.61
CA LYS A 46 -3.16 -4.96 4.66
C LYS A 46 -3.60 -4.49 3.27
N TRP A 47 -4.75 -4.98 2.79
CA TRP A 47 -5.27 -4.60 1.48
C TRP A 47 -5.58 -3.10 1.36
N LEU A 48 -6.09 -2.47 2.42
CA LEU A 48 -6.40 -1.04 2.40
C LEU A 48 -5.12 -0.19 2.37
N PHE A 49 -4.06 -0.63 3.07
CA PHE A 49 -2.73 -0.06 2.95
C PHE A 49 -2.17 -0.17 1.52
N SER A 50 -2.22 -1.37 0.92
CA SER A 50 -1.79 -1.55 -0.48
C SER A 50 -2.60 -0.66 -1.44
N ARG A 51 -3.90 -0.48 -1.18
CA ARG A 51 -4.79 0.39 -1.98
C ARG A 51 -4.36 1.85 -1.93
N ILE A 52 -4.15 2.41 -0.75
CA ILE A 52 -3.78 3.84 -0.63
C ILE A 52 -2.36 4.09 -1.17
N ILE A 53 -1.42 3.15 -0.99
CA ILE A 53 -0.08 3.26 -1.58
C ILE A 53 -0.15 3.24 -3.12
N SER A 54 -0.96 2.36 -3.71
CA SER A 54 -1.17 2.35 -5.15
C SER A 54 -1.74 3.67 -5.66
N LEU A 55 -2.71 4.25 -4.93
CA LEU A 55 -3.30 5.54 -5.26
C LEU A 55 -2.24 6.64 -5.23
N TYR A 56 -1.52 6.81 -4.12
CA TYR A 56 -0.49 7.85 -4.02
C TYR A 56 0.62 7.71 -5.07
N ASP A 57 0.94 6.47 -5.44
CA ASP A 57 1.89 6.20 -6.51
C ASP A 57 1.37 6.62 -7.89
N HIS A 58 0.09 6.39 -8.20
CA HIS A 58 -0.53 6.86 -9.45
C HIS A 58 -0.55 8.40 -9.54
N HIS A 59 -0.68 9.08 -8.41
CA HIS A 59 -0.73 10.55 -8.32
C HIS A 59 0.63 11.19 -8.02
N ASN A 60 1.74 10.45 -8.13
CA ASN A 60 3.12 10.94 -7.89
C ASN A 60 3.32 11.61 -6.53
N MET A 61 2.81 11.01 -5.45
CA MET A 61 2.92 11.49 -4.07
C MET A 61 3.86 10.61 -3.23
N PRO A 62 5.18 10.59 -3.50
CA PRO A 62 6.12 9.67 -2.85
C PRO A 62 6.29 9.93 -1.35
N ASP A 63 6.16 11.17 -0.90
CA ASP A 63 6.13 11.56 0.51
C ASP A 63 5.00 10.85 1.28
N LYS A 64 3.79 10.84 0.71
CA LYS A 64 2.64 10.15 1.28
C LYS A 64 2.79 8.64 1.30
N ILE A 65 3.47 8.06 0.31
CA ILE A 65 3.82 6.63 0.34
C ILE A 65 4.72 6.31 1.53
N ILE A 66 5.71 7.18 1.84
CA ILE A 66 6.60 6.96 2.98
C ILE A 66 5.88 7.13 4.32
N GLU A 67 4.97 8.09 4.44
CA GLU A 67 4.10 8.23 5.62
C GLU A 67 3.30 6.95 5.87
N VAL A 68 2.60 6.44 4.85
CA VAL A 68 1.81 5.20 4.98
C VAL A 68 2.70 4.00 5.29
N PHE A 69 3.90 3.92 4.70
CA PHE A 69 4.83 2.85 5.02
C PHE A 69 5.30 2.88 6.48
N ALA A 70 5.51 4.07 7.04
CA ALA A 70 5.81 4.21 8.47
C ALA A 70 4.65 3.71 9.34
N ASP A 71 3.40 4.03 8.98
CA ASP A 71 2.20 3.51 9.67
C ASP A 71 2.13 1.98 9.59
N MET A 72 2.45 1.39 8.44
CA MET A 72 2.51 -0.07 8.27
C MET A 72 3.55 -0.71 9.19
N GLU A 73 4.75 -0.11 9.29
CA GLU A 73 5.81 -0.57 10.19
C GLU A 73 5.38 -0.49 11.66
N GLU A 74 4.79 0.64 12.07
CA GLU A 74 4.29 0.85 13.43
C GLU A 74 3.22 -0.17 13.81
N LEU A 75 2.30 -0.46 12.88
CA LEU A 75 1.22 -1.42 13.07
C LEU A 75 1.63 -2.87 12.76
N SER A 76 2.91 -3.13 12.49
CA SER A 76 3.45 -4.46 12.14
C SER A 76 2.74 -5.12 10.94
N VAL A 77 2.24 -4.33 10.00
CA VAL A 77 1.59 -4.80 8.77
C VAL A 77 2.64 -5.04 7.69
N THR A 78 2.88 -6.30 7.34
CA THR A 78 3.86 -6.65 6.30
C THR A 78 3.33 -6.32 4.89
N PRO A 79 3.99 -5.45 4.10
CA PRO A 79 3.57 -5.12 2.73
C PRO A 79 3.62 -6.35 1.80
N ASP A 80 2.87 -6.32 0.70
CA ASP A 80 3.02 -7.29 -0.39
C ASP A 80 4.12 -6.86 -1.38
N GLU A 81 4.45 -7.75 -2.32
CA GLU A 81 5.56 -7.53 -3.25
C GLU A 81 5.36 -6.29 -4.14
N ASP A 82 4.12 -6.00 -4.57
CA ASP A 82 3.82 -4.80 -5.36
C ASP A 82 4.01 -3.54 -4.51
N THR A 83 3.45 -3.56 -3.31
CA THR A 83 3.57 -2.47 -2.33
C THR A 83 5.03 -2.17 -2.01
N VAL A 84 5.86 -3.18 -1.81
CA VAL A 84 7.32 -3.04 -1.60
C VAL A 84 8.00 -2.34 -2.77
N LYS A 85 7.64 -2.66 -4.01
CA LYS A 85 8.21 -2.01 -5.21
C LYS A 85 7.83 -0.54 -5.27
N ARG A 86 6.59 -0.19 -4.93
CA ARG A 86 6.11 1.20 -4.89
C ARG A 86 6.82 2.01 -3.80
N ILE A 87 6.98 1.45 -2.60
CA ILE A 87 7.74 2.06 -1.51
C ILE A 87 9.21 2.26 -1.90
N ALA A 88 9.83 1.25 -2.50
CA ALA A 88 11.20 1.33 -2.98
C ALA A 88 11.39 2.46 -4.02
N ARG A 89 10.47 2.57 -4.98
CA ARG A 89 10.45 3.67 -5.95
C ARG A 89 10.24 5.03 -5.27
N ALA A 90 9.34 5.13 -4.28
CA ALA A 90 9.13 6.36 -3.53
C ALA A 90 10.41 6.85 -2.84
N PHE A 91 11.16 5.95 -2.18
CA PHE A 91 12.47 6.28 -1.63
C PHE A 91 13.46 6.74 -2.70
N GLN A 92 13.46 6.10 -3.87
CA GLN A 92 14.30 6.51 -5.00
C GLN A 92 13.96 7.92 -5.47
N THR A 93 12.67 8.22 -5.69
CA THR A 93 12.18 9.54 -6.12
C THR A 93 12.54 10.64 -5.13
N LEU A 94 12.54 10.33 -3.83
CA LEU A 94 12.95 11.26 -2.77
C LEU A 94 14.47 11.36 -2.59
N GLY A 95 15.28 10.72 -3.43
CA GLY A 95 16.74 10.77 -3.35
C GLY A 95 17.33 9.98 -2.18
N LEU A 96 16.65 8.92 -1.73
CA LEU A 96 17.02 8.09 -0.58
C LEU A 96 17.35 6.63 -1.00
N PRO A 97 18.34 6.39 -1.88
CA PRO A 97 18.64 5.06 -2.42
C PRO A 97 19.09 4.06 -1.35
N GLY A 98 19.73 4.51 -0.26
CA GLY A 98 20.07 3.64 0.86
C GLY A 98 18.83 3.03 1.54
N LYS A 99 17.77 3.83 1.73
CA LYS A 99 16.51 3.33 2.30
C LYS A 99 15.78 2.40 1.33
N GLN A 100 15.83 2.70 0.03
CA GLN A 100 15.32 1.82 -1.01
C GLN A 100 15.96 0.42 -0.92
N GLU A 101 17.29 0.34 -0.85
CA GLU A 101 18.00 -0.94 -0.73
C GLU A 101 17.62 -1.68 0.55
N MET A 102 17.52 -0.97 1.68
CA MET A 102 17.11 -1.57 2.96
C MET A 102 15.70 -2.18 2.89
N VAL A 103 14.74 -1.48 2.29
CA VAL A 103 13.36 -1.98 2.13
C VAL A 103 13.32 -3.20 1.22
N LEU A 104 14.00 -3.13 0.07
CA LEU A 104 14.07 -4.26 -0.86
C LEU A 104 14.71 -5.47 -0.18
N LYS A 105 15.83 -5.31 0.51
CA LYS A 105 16.51 -6.39 1.22
C LYS A 105 15.64 -7.00 2.32
N ARG A 106 14.92 -6.17 3.09
CA ARG A 106 14.08 -6.63 4.21
C ARG A 106 12.88 -7.45 3.75
N TYR A 107 12.22 -7.02 2.67
CA TYR A 107 10.95 -7.60 2.23
C TYR A 107 11.05 -8.52 1.02
N ARG A 108 12.22 -8.62 0.40
CA ARG A 108 12.47 -9.55 -0.70
C ARG A 108 12.34 -10.98 -0.21
N LYS A 109 11.52 -11.74 -0.93
CA LYS A 109 11.45 -13.19 -0.79
C LYS A 109 12.43 -13.81 -1.76
N GLU A 110 13.35 -14.62 -1.25
CA GLU A 110 14.30 -15.37 -2.10
C GLU A 110 13.59 -16.33 -3.06
N TRP A 111 12.39 -16.76 -2.71
CA TRP A 111 11.64 -17.75 -3.46
C TRP A 111 10.21 -17.26 -3.70
N LYS A 112 9.71 -17.50 -4.92
CA LYS A 112 8.30 -17.32 -5.26
C LYS A 112 7.72 -18.61 -5.84
N TYR A 113 6.43 -18.78 -5.68
CA TYR A 113 5.69 -19.84 -6.37
C TYR A 113 5.12 -19.27 -7.65
N ILE A 114 5.33 -19.98 -8.76
CA ILE A 114 4.72 -19.67 -10.05
C ILE A 114 3.88 -20.87 -10.50
N HIS A 115 2.88 -20.61 -11.31
CA HIS A 115 2.20 -21.66 -12.06
C HIS A 115 2.92 -21.86 -13.39
N PHE A 116 3.44 -23.06 -13.62
CA PHE A 116 4.12 -23.43 -14.85
C PHE A 116 3.56 -24.77 -15.32
N LYS A 117 2.99 -24.80 -16.54
CA LYS A 117 2.35 -25.99 -17.13
C LYS A 117 1.32 -26.67 -16.23
N GLY A 118 0.53 -25.89 -15.49
CA GLY A 118 -0.49 -26.42 -14.57
C GLY A 118 0.04 -26.82 -13.18
N GLU A 119 1.35 -26.84 -12.96
CA GLU A 119 1.97 -27.16 -11.69
C GLU A 119 2.40 -25.92 -10.91
N ARG A 120 2.39 -25.99 -9.57
CA ARG A 120 2.97 -24.95 -8.71
C ARG A 120 4.44 -25.25 -8.47
N VAL A 121 5.32 -24.46 -9.08
CA VAL A 121 6.77 -24.61 -8.97
C VAL A 121 7.34 -23.50 -8.11
N ARG A 122 8.26 -23.84 -7.21
CA ARG A 122 9.01 -22.87 -6.41
C ARG A 122 10.26 -22.46 -7.19
N VAL A 123 10.38 -21.17 -7.52
CA VAL A 123 11.52 -20.60 -8.26
C VAL A 123 12.26 -19.60 -7.40
N LYS A 124 13.59 -19.58 -7.53
CA LYS A 124 14.44 -18.57 -6.87
C LYS A 124 14.26 -17.24 -7.62
N GLN A 125 14.12 -16.13 -6.89
CA GLN A 125 14.11 -14.82 -7.52
C GLN A 125 15.55 -14.43 -7.90
N ASP A 126 15.74 -13.95 -9.14
CA ASP A 126 17.04 -13.46 -9.61
C ASP A 126 17.51 -12.26 -8.79
N PRO A 127 18.84 -12.15 -8.51
CA PRO A 127 19.50 -11.10 -7.73
C PRO A 127 18.99 -9.68 -7.98
#